data_AF-A0A9X1KSV9-F1
#
_entry.id   AF-A0A9X1KSV9-F1
#
_cell.length_a   1.000
_cell.length_b   1.000
_cell.length_c   1.000
_cell.angle_alpha   90.00
_cell.angle_beta   90.00
_cell.angle_gamma   90.00
#
_symmetry.space_group_name_H-M   'P 1'
#
loop_
_entity.id
_entity.type
_entity.pdbx_description
1 polymer ?
#
loop_
_entity_poly.entity_id
_entity_poly.type
_entity_poly.pdbx_seq_one_letter_code
_entity_poly.pdbx_strand_id
1 'polypeptide(L)'
;SRGRYNLTLGLSSLIYLQQSFREEGVNYTGRLVRNEEFGTYNIDIQSSTYSERDDQPAFSRFDFARLMNVAVGYSVRNKKNPLSFELYLKYPLGNLTSREISFGMGGISMRYAIGR
;
A
#
# COMPACT_ATOMS: atom_id res chain seq x y z
N SER A 1 -10.77 -39.69 -4.10
CA SER A 1 -10.22 -38.59 -3.29
C SER A 1 -11.31 -37.54 -3.12
N ARG A 2 -11.68 -37.14 -1.90
CA ARG A 2 -12.71 -36.10 -1.68
C ARG A 2 -12.01 -34.74 -1.53
N GLY A 3 -12.34 -33.80 -2.42
CA GLY A 3 -11.91 -32.41 -2.33
C GLY A 3 -12.83 -31.60 -1.42
N ARG A 4 -12.32 -30.53 -0.80
CA ARG A 4 -13.09 -29.57 -0.01
C ARG A 4 -12.72 -28.14 -0.39
N TYR A 5 -13.73 -27.34 -0.73
CA TYR A 5 -13.62 -25.90 -0.90
C TYR A 5 -13.73 -25.20 0.45
N ASN A 6 -13.00 -24.10 0.63
CA ASN A 6 -13.06 -23.26 1.82
C ASN A 6 -13.18 -21.80 1.37
N LEU A 7 -13.99 -21.01 2.08
CA LEU A 7 -14.10 -19.57 1.93
C LEU A 7 -13.82 -18.94 3.30
N THR A 8 -12.94 -17.96 3.33
CA THR A 8 -12.56 -17.23 4.54
C THR A 8 -12.74 -15.74 4.31
N LEU A 9 -13.37 -15.07 5.27
CA LEU A 9 -13.55 -13.63 5.32
C LEU A 9 -13.11 -13.12 6.69
N GLY A 10 -12.53 -11.93 6.76
CA GLY A 10 -12.16 -11.33 8.04
C GLY A 10 -11.65 -9.90 7.91
N LEU A 11 -11.41 -9.25 9.05
CA LEU A 11 -10.82 -7.91 9.12
C LEU A 11 -9.47 -7.95 9.84
N SER A 12 -8.53 -7.13 9.41
CA SER A 12 -7.19 -6.99 9.99
C SER A 12 -6.94 -5.53 10.39
N SER A 13 -6.19 -5.35 11.48
CA SER A 13 -5.67 -4.06 11.93
C SER A 13 -4.17 -3.97 11.62
N LEU A 14 -3.65 -2.74 11.51
CA LEU A 14 -2.23 -2.48 11.29
C LEU A 14 -1.67 -1.61 12.42
N ILE A 15 -0.46 -1.94 12.84
CA ILE A 15 0.34 -1.12 13.73
C ILE A 15 1.72 -0.95 13.10
N TYR A 16 2.23 0.27 13.11
CA TYR A 16 3.44 0.61 12.38
C TYR A 16 4.63 0.71 13.33
N LEU A 17 5.68 -0.06 13.06
CA LEU A 17 6.93 0.01 13.82
C LEU A 17 7.81 1.18 13.37
N GLN A 18 7.76 1.53 12.09
CA GLN A 18 8.49 2.64 11.50
C GLN A 18 7.81 3.02 10.19
N GLN A 19 7.64 4.31 9.93
CA GLN A 19 7.21 4.81 8.61
C GLN A 19 8.14 5.96 8.20
N SER A 20 8.63 5.90 6.97
CA SER A 20 9.51 6.91 6.39
C SER A 20 8.95 7.30 5.04
N PHE A 21 8.66 8.58 4.87
CA PHE A 21 8.11 9.14 3.64
C PHE A 21 9.11 10.12 3.03
N ARG A 22 9.22 10.07 1.70
CA ARG A 22 10.06 10.97 0.92
C ARG A 22 9.24 11.49 -0.25
N GLU A 23 9.13 12.80 -0.33
CA GLU A 23 8.44 13.51 -1.40
C GLU A 23 9.42 14.43 -2.11
N GLU A 24 9.43 14.40 -3.43
CA GLU A 24 10.30 15.23 -4.25
C GLU A 24 9.48 15.83 -5.40
N GLY A 25 9.71 17.11 -5.67
CA GLY A 25 9.00 17.79 -6.74
C GLY A 25 9.71 19.06 -7.19
N VAL A 26 9.12 19.69 -8.21
CA VAL A 26 9.60 20.96 -8.74
C VAL A 26 8.44 21.94 -8.72
N ASN A 27 8.62 23.03 -7.99
CA ASN A 27 7.70 24.15 -7.96
C ASN A 27 8.08 25.13 -9.07
N TYR A 28 7.10 25.51 -9.89
CA TYR A 28 7.24 26.54 -10.92
C TYR A 28 6.54 27.79 -10.43
N THR A 29 7.30 28.87 -10.22
CA THR A 29 6.75 30.18 -9.84
C THR A 29 6.97 31.15 -10.99
N GLY A 30 5.89 31.65 -11.57
CA GLY A 30 5.93 32.70 -12.58
C GLY A 30 5.80 34.07 -11.92
N ARG A 31 6.78 34.96 -12.14
CA ARG A 31 6.72 36.36 -11.69
C ARG A 31 6.63 37.29 -12.90
N LEU A 32 5.65 38.20 -12.86
CA LEU A 32 5.60 39.32 -13.80
C LEU A 32 6.59 40.39 -13.34
N VAL A 33 7.66 40.57 -14.10
CA VAL A 33 8.66 41.61 -13.83
C VAL A 33 8.45 42.74 -14.83
N ARG A 34 8.11 43.93 -14.32
CA ARG A 34 7.94 45.14 -15.13
C ARG A 34 9.33 45.70 -15.44
N ASN A 35 9.65 45.83 -16.72
CA ASN A 35 10.91 46.42 -17.13
C ASN A 35 10.75 47.95 -17.17
N GLU A 36 11.36 48.66 -16.22
CA GLU A 36 11.18 50.11 -16.03
C GLU A 36 11.75 50.96 -17.19
N GLU A 37 12.61 50.37 -18.02
CA GLU A 37 13.29 51.03 -19.13
C GLU A 37 12.45 51.12 -20.43
N PHE A 38 11.53 50.16 -20.66
CA PHE A 38 10.72 50.09 -21.89
C PHE A 38 9.21 49.93 -21.65
N GLY A 39 8.76 49.84 -20.39
CA GLY A 39 7.34 49.71 -20.04
C GLY A 39 6.72 48.33 -20.36
N THR A 40 7.52 47.36 -20.76
CA THR A 40 7.11 45.99 -21.13
C THR A 40 7.04 45.06 -19.91
N TYR A 41 6.13 44.08 -19.94
CA TYR A 41 6.01 43.03 -18.92
C TYR A 41 6.73 41.76 -19.40
N ASN A 42 7.73 41.31 -18.65
CA ASN A 42 8.39 40.02 -18.89
C ASN A 42 7.85 38.98 -17.90
N ILE A 43 7.62 37.76 -18.38
CA ILE A 43 7.27 36.62 -17.54
C ILE A 43 8.59 35.91 -17.19
N ASP A 44 9.01 36.01 -15.93
CA ASP A 44 10.14 35.25 -15.41
C ASP A 44 9.62 33.94 -14.78
N ILE A 45 10.10 32.80 -15.26
CA ILE A 45 9.69 31.48 -14.77
C ILE A 45 10.84 30.92 -13.94
N GLN A 46 10.67 30.92 -12.62
CA GLN A 46 11.64 30.33 -11.71
C GLN A 46 11.19 28.92 -11.32
N SER A 47 12.09 27.96 -11.45
CA SER A 47 11.89 26.60 -10.94
C SER A 47 12.68 26.40 -9.65
N SER A 48 12.06 25.77 -8.66
CA SER A 48 12.69 25.43 -7.38
C SER A 48 12.35 23.98 -7.04
N THR A 49 13.37 23.15 -6.82
CA THR A 49 13.21 21.77 -6.39
C THR A 49 12.96 21.73 -4.88
N TYR A 50 11.99 20.92 -4.45
CA TYR A 50 11.79 20.62 -3.04
C TYR A 50 11.95 19.12 -2.77
N SER A 51 12.45 18.80 -1.58
CA SER A 51 12.54 17.44 -1.06
C SER A 51 12.11 17.47 0.40
N GLU A 52 11.03 16.79 0.72
CA GLU A 52 10.53 16.65 2.07
C GLU A 52 10.66 15.20 2.55
N ARG A 53 11.15 15.05 3.78
CA ARG A 53 11.27 13.77 4.45
C ARG A 53 10.50 13.83 5.75
N ASP A 54 9.65 12.84 5.96
CA ASP A 54 8.83 12.72 7.16
C ASP A 54 8.98 11.31 7.74
N ASP A 55 9.56 11.25 8.93
CA ASP A 55 9.83 10.02 9.65
C ASP A 55 8.89 9.95 10.88
N GLN A 56 8.06 8.92 10.92
CA GLN A 56 7.04 8.75 11.95
C GLN A 56 7.53 7.74 13.00
N PRO A 57 7.39 8.05 14.31
CA PRO A 57 7.85 7.17 15.37
C PRO A 57 7.05 5.86 15.41
N ALA A 58 7.64 4.84 16.04
CA ALA A 58 6.98 3.56 16.25
C ALA A 58 5.65 3.73 17.01
N PHE A 59 4.65 2.95 16.62
CA PHE A 59 3.33 2.90 17.24
C PHE A 59 2.55 4.23 17.21
N SER A 60 2.99 5.22 16.43
CA SER A 60 2.34 6.54 16.33
C SER A 60 0.96 6.49 15.67
N ARG A 61 0.68 5.40 14.94
CA ARG A 61 -0.58 5.18 14.24
C ARG A 61 -1.05 3.74 14.42
N PHE A 62 -2.36 3.60 14.61
CA PHE A 62 -3.05 2.33 14.65
C PHE A 62 -4.26 2.37 13.71
N ASP A 63 -4.21 1.55 12.66
CA ASP A 63 -5.30 1.45 11.68
C ASP A 63 -6.17 0.25 12.04
N PHE A 64 -7.20 0.49 12.85
CA PHE A 64 -8.11 -0.55 13.32
C PHE A 64 -9.04 -1.06 12.21
N ALA A 65 -9.06 -2.38 12.00
CA ALA A 65 -9.94 -3.07 11.06
C ALA A 65 -9.97 -2.50 9.63
N ARG A 66 -8.88 -1.85 9.19
CA ARG A 66 -8.81 -1.17 7.89
C ARG A 66 -8.43 -2.08 6.71
N LEU A 67 -8.26 -3.37 6.94
CA LEU A 67 -7.99 -4.35 5.88
C LEU A 67 -9.05 -5.44 5.89
N MET A 68 -9.72 -5.62 4.76
CA MET A 68 -10.61 -6.76 4.52
C MET A 68 -9.80 -7.91 3.94
N ASN A 69 -9.87 -9.08 4.58
CA ASN A 69 -9.23 -10.30 4.12
C ASN A 69 -10.29 -11.21 3.49
N VAL A 70 -10.02 -11.66 2.28
CA VAL A 70 -10.84 -12.63 1.55
C VAL A 70 -9.92 -13.73 1.07
N ALA A 71 -10.29 -14.99 1.30
CA ALA A 71 -9.55 -16.12 0.76
C ALA A 71 -10.47 -17.25 0.29
N VAL A 72 -10.12 -17.86 -0.83
CA VAL A 72 -10.81 -19.00 -1.41
C VAL A 72 -9.81 -20.12 -1.59
N GLY A 73 -10.09 -21.28 -1.02
CA GLY A 73 -9.19 -22.42 -1.04
C GLY A 73 -9.84 -23.71 -1.51
N TYR A 74 -9.01 -24.60 -2.02
CA TYR A 74 -9.37 -25.96 -2.38
C TYR A 74 -8.36 -26.93 -1.78
N SER A 75 -8.85 -28.01 -1.17
CA SER A 75 -8.02 -29.00 -0.51
C SER A 75 -8.38 -30.40 -0.96
N VAL A 76 -7.39 -31.17 -1.36
CA VAL A 76 -7.51 -32.58 -1.76
C VAL A 76 -6.99 -33.44 -0.62
N ARG A 77 -7.88 -34.15 0.06
CA ARG A 77 -7.50 -35.09 1.13
C ARG A 77 -7.14 -36.44 0.51
N ASN A 78 -5.87 -36.63 0.19
CA ASN A 78 -5.33 -37.95 -0.10
C ASN A 78 -4.76 -38.55 1.19
N LYS A 79 -5.00 -39.85 1.47
CA LYS A 79 -4.59 -40.49 2.74
C LYS A 79 -3.08 -40.43 3.01
N LYS A 80 -2.26 -40.32 1.95
CA LYS A 80 -0.80 -40.28 2.04
C LYS A 80 -0.21 -38.88 1.88
N ASN A 81 -0.74 -38.10 0.93
CA ASN A 81 -0.20 -36.78 0.59
C ASN A 81 -1.33 -35.75 0.41
N PRO A 82 -1.77 -35.05 1.46
CA PRO A 82 -2.74 -33.98 1.32
C PRO A 82 -2.12 -32.76 0.64
N LEU A 83 -2.89 -32.17 -0.28
CA LEU A 83 -2.53 -30.98 -1.05
C LEU A 83 -3.63 -29.92 -0.89
N SER A 84 -3.27 -28.67 -0.62
CA SER A 84 -4.22 -27.55 -0.57
C SER A 84 -3.67 -26.31 -1.26
N PHE A 85 -4.55 -25.61 -1.95
CA PHE A 85 -4.31 -24.31 -2.58
C PHE A 85 -5.25 -23.28 -1.97
N GLU A 86 -4.81 -22.03 -1.86
CA GLU A 86 -5.61 -20.92 -1.36
C GLU A 86 -5.22 -19.64 -2.09
N LEU A 87 -6.19 -18.97 -2.70
CA LEU A 87 -6.06 -17.63 -3.22
C LEU A 87 -6.47 -16.66 -2.11
N TYR A 88 -5.68 -15.65 -1.82
CA TYR A 88 -6.00 -14.65 -0.80
C TYR A 88 -5.82 -13.22 -1.30
N LEU A 89 -6.63 -12.32 -0.76
CA LEU A 89 -6.60 -10.88 -0.99
C LEU A 89 -6.82 -10.16 0.34
N LYS A 90 -6.01 -9.14 0.60
CA LYS A 90 -6.19 -8.14 1.66
C LYS A 90 -6.41 -6.79 1.00
N TYR A 91 -7.64 -6.30 1.07
CA TYR A 91 -8.07 -5.07 0.43
C TYR A 91 -8.17 -3.94 1.46
N PRO A 92 -7.58 -2.76 1.19
CA PRO A 92 -7.71 -1.60 2.07
C PRO A 92 -9.15 -1.08 2.06
N LEU A 93 -9.75 -0.92 3.23
CA LEU A 93 -11.09 -0.34 3.42
C LEU A 93 -11.05 1.18 3.61
N GLY A 94 -9.87 1.78 3.54
CA GLY A 94 -9.65 3.22 3.64
C GLY A 94 -8.16 3.55 3.73
N ASN A 95 -7.87 4.83 3.94
CA ASN A 95 -6.49 5.32 4.02
C ASN A 95 -5.71 4.63 5.15
N LEU A 96 -4.52 4.14 4.82
CA LEU A 96 -3.58 3.54 5.76
C LEU A 96 -2.39 4.48 5.93
N THR A 97 -1.51 4.24 6.91
CA THR A 97 -0.27 5.01 7.13
C THR A 97 -0.46 6.49 7.49
N SER A 98 0.52 7.13 8.11
CA SER A 98 0.42 8.54 8.52
C SER A 98 0.23 9.51 7.34
N ARG A 99 0.66 9.15 6.13
CA ARG A 99 0.44 9.93 4.90
C ARG A 99 -0.74 9.44 4.05
N GLU A 100 -1.67 8.71 4.66
CA GLU A 100 -2.91 8.28 4.02
C GLU A 100 -2.74 7.38 2.78
N ILE A 101 -1.56 6.76 2.63
CA ILE A 101 -1.28 5.80 1.56
C ILE A 101 -2.07 4.52 1.78
N SER A 102 -2.97 4.20 0.86
CA SER A 102 -3.68 2.92 0.84
C SER A 102 -2.87 1.85 0.10
N PHE A 103 -2.73 0.66 0.70
CA PHE A 103 -2.09 -0.47 0.06
C PHE A 103 -2.82 -1.78 0.38
N GLY A 104 -2.81 -2.70 -0.59
CA GLY A 104 -3.37 -4.04 -0.46
C GLY A 104 -2.32 -5.09 -0.80
N MET A 105 -2.63 -6.36 -0.54
CA MET A 105 -1.78 -7.48 -0.93
C MET A 105 -2.64 -8.67 -1.33
N GLY A 106 -2.15 -9.49 -2.25
CA GLY A 106 -2.81 -10.74 -2.61
C GLY A 106 -1.78 -11.78 -3.02
N GLY A 107 -2.20 -13.03 -3.09
CA GLY A 107 -1.30 -14.12 -3.45
C GLY A 107 -1.97 -15.48 -3.46
N ILE A 108 -1.12 -16.49 -3.67
CA ILE A 108 -1.51 -17.89 -3.72
C ILE A 108 -0.67 -18.64 -2.70
N SER A 109 -1.31 -19.39 -1.81
CA SER A 109 -0.68 -20.29 -0.87
C SER A 109 -0.88 -21.73 -1.35
N MET A 110 0.20 -22.50 -1.36
CA MET A 110 0.16 -23.94 -1.63
C MET A 110 0.78 -24.67 -0.45
N ARG A 111 0.09 -25.71 0.03
CA ARG A 111 0.59 -26.58 1.08
C ARG A 111 0.48 -28.03 0.62
N TYR A 112 1.62 -28.69 0.60
CA TYR A 112 1.76 -30.10 0.28
C TYR A 112 2.42 -30.79 1.47
N ALA A 113 1.82 -31.87 1.97
CA ALA A 113 2.45 -32.68 3.00
C ALA A 113 2.94 -33.99 2.39
N ILE A 114 4.21 -34.30 2.65
CA ILE A 114 4.85 -35.56 2.27
C ILE A 114 4.68 -36.50 3.46
N GLY A 115 3.94 -37.60 3.29
CA GLY A 115 3.85 -38.64 4.30
C GLY A 115 5.18 -39.37 4.48
N ARG A 116 5.49 -39.78 5.72
CA ARG A 116 6.43 -40.87 6.00
C ARG A 116 5.83 -42.21 5.56
#